data_AF-A0A7Y7U5M9-F1
#
_entry.id   AF-A0A7Y7U5M9-F1
#
_cell.length_a   1.000
_cell.length_b   1.000
_cell.length_c   1.000
_cell.angle_alpha   90.00
_cell.angle_beta   90.00
_cell.angle_gamma   90.00
#
_symmetry.space_group_name_H-M   'P 1'
#
loop_
_entity.id
_entity.type
_entity.pdbx_description
1 polymer ?
#
loop_
_entity_poly.entity_id
_entity_poly.type
_entity_poly.pdbx_seq_one_letter_code
_entity_poly.pdbx_strand_id
1 'polypeptide(L)'
;MAKFLIILLVIWLVSRYILPVVLRWAVKALVKKQAQKFGQQFGQSPFTQPPPRPSATRPATAPGEVHVDFVPPQAEPDTKEFKGGEYVDFEEVKQ
;
A
#
# COMPACT_ATOMS: atom_id res chain seq x y z
N MET A 1 -15.33 -51.31 2.81
CA MET A 1 -14.70 -50.49 3.86
C MET A 1 -13.42 -49.79 3.39
N ALA A 2 -12.37 -50.49 2.94
CA ALA A 2 -11.09 -49.86 2.53
C ALA A 2 -11.23 -48.78 1.42
N LYS A 3 -12.10 -49.00 0.44
CA LYS A 3 -12.39 -48.02 -0.64
C LYS A 3 -12.82 -46.65 -0.10
N PHE A 4 -13.63 -46.64 0.96
CA PHE A 4 -14.12 -45.42 1.60
C PHE A 4 -12.97 -44.65 2.27
N LEU A 5 -12.09 -45.36 2.97
CA LEU A 5 -10.91 -44.76 3.60
C LEU A 5 -9.93 -44.19 2.57
N ILE A 6 -9.74 -44.88 1.44
CA ILE A 6 -8.89 -44.40 0.34
C ILE A 6 -9.47 -43.13 -0.29
N ILE A 7 -10.77 -43.10 -0.56
CA ILE A 7 -11.44 -41.91 -1.11
C ILE A 7 -11.32 -40.73 -0.14
N LEU A 8 -11.54 -40.97 1.16
CA LEU A 8 -11.41 -39.93 2.19
C LEU A 8 -9.96 -39.42 2.31
N LEU A 9 -8.98 -40.31 2.25
CA LEU A 9 -7.56 -39.96 2.24
C LEU A 9 -7.20 -39.09 1.04
N VAL A 10 -7.68 -39.44 -0.16
CA VAL A 10 -7.46 -38.66 -1.38
C VAL A 10 -8.10 -37.29 -1.26
N ILE A 11 -9.36 -37.19 -0.81
CA ILE A 11 -10.04 -35.90 -0.60
C ILE A 11 -9.28 -35.05 0.43
N TRP A 12 -8.80 -35.66 1.51
CA TRP A 12 -8.02 -34.96 2.52
C TRP A 12 -6.69 -34.42 1.97
N LEU A 13 -5.96 -35.23 1.20
CA LEU A 13 -4.71 -34.81 0.56
C LEU A 13 -4.95 -33.70 -0.47
N VAL A 14 -5.92 -33.90 -1.35
CA VAL A 14 -6.32 -32.95 -2.40
C VAL A 14 -6.76 -31.64 -1.76
N SER A 15 -7.63 -31.67 -0.74
CA SER A 15 -8.02 -30.43 -0.05
C SER A 15 -6.83 -29.76 0.62
N ARG A 16 -5.94 -30.50 1.30
CA ARG A 16 -4.75 -29.97 1.98
C ARG A 16 -3.81 -29.20 1.04
N TYR A 17 -3.67 -29.63 -0.21
CA TYR A 17 -2.77 -29.02 -1.20
C TYR A 17 -3.47 -28.06 -2.16
N ILE A 18 -4.74 -28.30 -2.52
CA ILE A 18 -5.49 -27.47 -3.48
C ILE A 18 -6.14 -26.26 -2.81
N LEU A 19 -6.69 -26.38 -1.59
CA LEU A 19 -7.29 -25.24 -0.88
C LEU A 19 -6.36 -24.02 -0.79
N PRO A 20 -5.10 -24.13 -0.34
CA PRO A 20 -4.24 -22.94 -0.20
C PRO A 20 -3.97 -22.26 -1.54
N VAL A 21 -3.93 -23.03 -2.64
CA VAL A 21 -3.74 -22.47 -3.98
C VAL A 21 -4.99 -21.74 -4.42
N VAL A 22 -6.16 -22.39 -4.37
CA VAL A 22 -7.44 -21.80 -4.77
C VAL A 22 -7.76 -20.56 -3.94
N LEU A 23 -7.51 -20.59 -2.63
CA LEU A 23 -7.72 -19.45 -1.75
C LEU A 23 -6.85 -18.25 -2.15
N ARG A 24 -5.57 -18.46 -2.49
CA ARG A 24 -4.70 -17.39 -3.00
C ARG A 24 -5.24 -16.76 -4.28
N TRP A 25 -5.77 -17.56 -5.20
CA TRP A 25 -6.40 -17.05 -6.43
C TRP A 25 -7.69 -16.29 -6.15
N ALA A 26 -8.55 -16.81 -5.27
CA ALA A 26 -9.79 -16.17 -4.87
C ALA A 26 -9.53 -14.82 -4.21
N VAL A 27 -8.57 -14.76 -3.27
CA VAL A 27 -8.16 -13.52 -2.60
C VAL A 27 -7.58 -12.53 -3.61
N LYS A 28 -6.69 -12.96 -4.52
CA LYS A 28 -6.16 -12.07 -5.59
C LYS A 28 -7.28 -11.50 -6.46
N ALA A 29 -8.26 -12.32 -6.84
CA ALA A 29 -9.39 -11.86 -7.66
C ALA A 29 -10.30 -10.89 -6.89
N LEU A 30 -10.57 -11.16 -5.62
CA LEU A 30 -11.34 -10.28 -4.73
C LEU A 30 -10.62 -8.95 -4.50
N VAL A 31 -9.33 -8.99 -4.15
CA VAL A 31 -8.50 -7.80 -3.93
C VAL A 31 -8.39 -6.99 -5.21
N LYS A 32 -8.21 -7.60 -6.39
CA LYS A 32 -8.20 -6.87 -7.66
C LYS A 32 -9.51 -6.11 -7.89
N LYS A 33 -10.66 -6.75 -7.67
CA LYS A 33 -11.98 -6.11 -7.82
C LYS A 33 -12.20 -5.00 -6.80
N GLN A 34 -11.75 -5.19 -5.56
CA GLN A 34 -11.84 -4.17 -4.53
C GLN A 34 -10.88 -3.02 -4.83
N ALA A 35 -9.61 -3.27 -5.13
CA ALA A 35 -8.62 -2.26 -5.49
C ALA A 35 -9.02 -1.45 -6.73
N GLN A 36 -9.74 -2.02 -7.70
CA GLN A 36 -10.26 -1.25 -8.84
C GLN A 36 -11.37 -0.28 -8.42
N LYS A 37 -12.26 -0.67 -7.49
CA LYS A 37 -13.34 0.17 -6.97
C LYS A 37 -12.85 1.19 -5.93
N PHE A 38 -11.99 0.75 -5.02
CA PHE A 38 -11.34 1.57 -4.00
C PHE A 38 -10.27 2.45 -4.61
N GLY A 39 -9.52 2.04 -5.63
CA GLY A 39 -8.57 2.90 -6.34
C GLY A 39 -9.25 4.07 -7.07
N GLN A 40 -10.52 3.93 -7.46
CA GLN A 40 -11.30 5.06 -7.96
C GLN A 40 -11.84 5.97 -6.83
N GLN A 41 -12.06 5.44 -5.62
CA GLN A 41 -12.63 6.20 -4.49
C GLN A 41 -11.59 6.71 -3.46
N PHE A 42 -10.42 6.09 -3.42
CA PHE A 42 -9.26 6.36 -2.55
C PHE A 42 -7.98 6.62 -3.36
N GLY A 43 -8.05 6.62 -4.70
CA GLY A 43 -6.95 7.09 -5.56
C GLY A 43 -6.65 8.58 -5.38
N GLN A 44 -7.50 9.30 -4.65
CA GLN A 44 -7.13 10.52 -3.95
C GLN A 44 -6.86 10.14 -2.49
N SER A 45 -5.61 9.80 -2.19
CA SER A 45 -5.14 9.98 -0.82
C SER A 45 -5.28 11.50 -0.54
N PRO A 46 -6.05 11.93 0.49
CA PRO A 46 -6.33 13.34 0.74
C PRO A 46 -5.08 14.17 1.10
N PHE A 47 -3.93 13.52 1.21
CA PHE A 47 -2.62 14.14 1.44
C PHE A 47 -1.73 14.18 0.19
N THR A 48 -2.25 13.82 -1.00
CA THR A 48 -1.46 13.78 -2.26
C THR A 48 -2.10 14.53 -3.42
N GLN A 49 -3.01 15.46 -3.18
CA GLN A 49 -3.50 16.38 -4.21
C GLN A 49 -2.62 17.65 -4.25
N PRO A 50 -1.86 17.90 -5.33
CA PRO A 50 -1.34 19.23 -5.60
C PRO A 50 -2.52 20.15 -5.99
N PRO A 51 -2.49 21.44 -5.63
CA PRO A 51 -3.51 22.40 -6.05
C PRO A 51 -3.58 22.46 -7.60
N PRO A 52 -4.78 22.63 -8.20
CA PRO A 52 -4.91 22.68 -9.65
C PRO A 52 -4.24 23.96 -10.17
N ARG A 53 -3.19 23.80 -10.99
CA ARG A 53 -2.61 24.89 -11.77
C ARG A 53 -2.90 24.71 -13.27
N PRO A 54 -3.03 25.82 -14.02
CA PRO A 54 -3.81 25.88 -15.25
C PRO A 54 -3.09 25.21 -16.42
N SER A 55 -3.91 24.66 -17.32
CA SER A 55 -3.60 24.11 -18.63
C SER A 55 -2.49 24.87 -19.37
N ALA A 56 -1.37 24.18 -19.64
CA ALA A 56 -0.42 24.59 -20.66
C ALA A 56 -0.05 23.39 -21.54
N THR A 57 -0.37 23.55 -22.82
CA THR A 57 -0.18 22.68 -23.98
C THR A 57 1.24 22.10 -24.11
N ARG A 58 1.34 20.75 -24.29
CA ARG A 58 2.28 19.88 -25.09
C ARG A 58 3.76 20.32 -25.31
N PRO A 59 4.77 19.41 -25.41
CA PRO A 59 4.88 18.35 -26.43
C PRO A 59 5.39 16.97 -25.90
N ALA A 60 5.36 15.94 -26.75
CA ALA A 60 5.73 14.56 -26.41
C ALA A 60 7.27 14.36 -26.36
N THR A 61 7.78 13.81 -25.26
CA THR A 61 9.22 13.61 -24.99
C THR A 61 9.72 12.23 -25.48
N ALA A 62 10.97 12.19 -25.95
CA ALA A 62 11.67 10.99 -26.45
C ALA A 62 12.04 10.00 -25.31
N PRO A 63 12.26 8.70 -25.61
CA PRO A 63 12.61 7.71 -24.59
C PRO A 63 14.02 7.96 -24.02
N GLY A 64 14.11 8.34 -22.75
CA GLY A 64 15.36 8.49 -22.01
C GLY A 64 15.47 9.76 -21.16
N GLU A 65 14.54 10.71 -21.31
CA GLU A 65 14.56 11.98 -20.59
C GLU A 65 13.54 11.96 -19.43
N VAL A 66 14.02 12.13 -18.20
CA VAL A 66 13.16 12.26 -17.01
C VAL A 66 12.72 13.71 -16.90
N HIS A 67 11.47 13.99 -17.25
CA HIS A 67 10.89 15.32 -17.15
C HIS A 67 10.52 15.62 -15.70
N VAL A 68 11.08 16.71 -15.14
CA VAL A 68 10.75 17.20 -13.79
C VAL A 68 9.97 18.49 -13.95
N ASP A 69 8.65 18.43 -13.80
CA ASP A 69 7.73 19.55 -14.04
C ASP A 69 7.92 20.72 -13.05
N PHE A 70 8.52 20.47 -11.89
CA PHE A 70 8.69 21.50 -10.88
C PHE A 70 9.80 21.15 -9.90
N VAL A 71 10.79 22.04 -9.78
CA VAL A 71 11.76 22.03 -8.68
C VAL A 71 11.36 23.15 -7.72
N PRO A 72 10.89 22.82 -6.50
CA PRO A 72 10.53 23.85 -5.54
C PRO A 72 11.77 24.65 -5.12
N PRO A 73 11.66 25.98 -4.93
CA PRO A 73 12.76 26.77 -4.37
C PRO A 73 13.05 26.26 -2.96
N GLN A 74 14.32 25.94 -2.67
CA GLN A 74 14.75 25.60 -1.31
C GLN A 74 14.57 26.85 -0.44
N ALA A 75 13.61 26.80 0.48
CA ALA A 75 13.56 27.76 1.56
C ALA A 75 14.81 27.56 2.42
N GLU A 76 15.51 28.65 2.73
CA GLU A 76 16.66 28.64 3.63
C GLU A 76 16.30 27.89 4.92
N PRO A 77 17.17 27.02 5.46
CA PRO A 77 16.87 26.30 6.68
C PRO A 77 16.68 27.30 7.81
N ASP A 78 15.44 27.39 8.34
CA ASP A 78 15.15 28.17 9.55
C ASP A 78 15.91 27.49 10.70
N THR A 79 17.11 28.00 11.01
CA THR A 79 17.96 27.57 12.13
C THR A 79 17.36 28.01 13.48
N LYS A 80 16.04 27.87 13.65
CA LYS A 80 15.44 27.91 14.97
C LYS A 80 15.71 26.57 15.62
N GLU A 81 16.77 26.57 16.43
CA GLU A 81 17.10 25.51 17.37
C GLU A 81 15.81 24.95 17.99
N PHE A 82 15.53 23.68 17.69
CA PHE A 82 14.42 22.95 18.26
C PHE A 82 14.60 22.91 19.77
N LYS A 83 13.85 23.73 20.51
CA LYS A 83 13.82 23.69 21.97
C LYS A 83 12.91 22.53 22.38
N GLY A 84 13.46 21.32 22.31
CA GLY A 84 12.82 20.11 22.81
C GLY A 84 12.43 20.29 24.29
N GLY A 85 11.24 19.81 24.66
CA GLY A 85 10.73 19.87 26.03
C GLY A 85 11.49 18.95 26.97
N GLU A 86 11.37 19.19 28.28
CA GLU A 86 11.94 18.32 29.32
C GLU A 86 11.20 16.97 29.37
N TYR A 87 11.97 15.89 29.38
CA TYR A 87 11.47 14.57 29.69
C TYR A 87 11.31 14.45 31.21
N VAL A 88 10.09 14.18 31.66
CA VAL A 88 9.80 13.92 33.08
C VAL A 88 10.00 12.44 33.32
N ASP A 89 11.01 12.09 34.11
CA ASP A 89 11.23 10.71 34.55
C ASP A 89 10.11 10.32 35.53
N PHE A 90 9.35 9.28 35.17
CA PHE A 90 8.39 8.68 36.08
C PHE A 90 9.10 7.57 36.86
N GLU A 91 9.20 7.71 38.18
CA GLU A 91 9.52 6.57 39.04
C GLU A 91 8.34 5.60 39.01
N GLU A 92 8.53 4.44 38.40
CA GLU A 92 7.56 3.36 38.36
C GLU A 92 7.30 2.85 39.79
N VAL A 93 6.19 3.28 40.41
CA VAL A 93 5.74 2.71 41.69
C VAL A 93 5.24 1.30 41.42
N LYS A 94 6.11 0.31 41.67
CA LYS A 94 5.71 -1.10 41.68
C LYS A 94 4.80 -1.35 42.89
N GLN A 95 3.53 -1.63 42.62
CA GLN A 95 2.61 -2.24 43.58
C GLN A 95 2.77 -3.77 43.61
#